data_AF-A0A125K9S0-F1
#
_entry.id   AF-A0A125K9S0-F1
#
_cell.length_a   1.000
_cell.length_b   1.000
_cell.length_c   1.000
_cell.angle_alpha   90.00
_cell.angle_beta   90.00
_cell.angle_gamma   90.00
#
_symmetry.space_group_name_H-M   'P 1'
#
loop_
_entity.id
_entity.type
_entity.pdbx_description
1 polymer ?
#
loop_
_entity_poly.entity_id
_entity_poly.type
_entity_poly.pdbx_seq_one_letter_code
_entity_poly.pdbx_strand_id
1 'polypeptide(L)'
;MPLAGFVRLALPSLLVTIALCVLAATIVRRSAFYRREVHAELAVKRFHSIDGLRGLLAIAVMYHHAVISYFYYATGRWDVPPSRLATLYGQGGVAMFFMVTALLFWSRALATSGSLDLRQFFRSRVRRIVPMYVASAGALVVTALALTHFRLDHSPMQVVKEASAWLLFTFPGTPDINGLPNTGLINTVYWTLVYEWKFYLLFPLMALFASRRLAWVLLIVSAVLIGWYSSNGIEWYFVGGALAATLLARYPQLAKPLRGVFGAVLVLALLAAILCSVSTAYDPVAALLFSAVFFIIASGNTLFGLLTWRPVRLLGMISYSIYLSHNFVLYLTFRLVNHFKDVATLTVPVFWLVTGAAAVLVVLLAALTYRYIEFPFLGGSVSKQSAPTEAGPAVRV
;
A
#
# COMPACT_ATOMS: atom_id res chain seq x y z
N MET A 1 28.99 -2.08 -4.20
CA MET A 1 27.74 -2.15 -5.00
C MET A 1 27.09 -0.76 -5.08
N PRO A 2 26.74 -0.25 -6.28
CA PRO A 2 26.39 1.16 -6.47
C PRO A 2 25.18 1.66 -5.68
N LEU A 3 24.21 0.79 -5.38
CA LEU A 3 22.95 1.11 -4.68
C LEU A 3 22.90 0.61 -3.22
N ALA A 4 24.02 0.16 -2.65
CA ALA A 4 24.04 -0.29 -1.25
C ALA A 4 24.02 0.86 -0.23
N GLY A 5 24.61 2.01 -0.58
CA GLY A 5 24.83 3.14 0.33
C GLY A 5 23.61 4.06 0.50
N PHE A 6 23.37 4.52 1.73
CA PHE A 6 22.23 5.39 2.11
C PHE A 6 22.10 6.64 1.23
N VAL A 7 23.15 7.45 1.08
CA VAL A 7 23.10 8.73 0.34
C VAL A 7 22.71 8.54 -1.12
N ARG A 8 23.15 7.44 -1.73
CA ARG A 8 22.89 7.09 -3.14
C ARG A 8 21.43 6.68 -3.39
N LEU A 9 20.66 6.48 -2.34
CA LEU A 9 19.23 6.16 -2.38
C LEU A 9 18.38 7.30 -1.85
N ALA A 10 18.73 7.86 -0.69
CA ALA A 10 17.91 8.83 0.04
C ALA A 10 17.68 10.13 -0.74
N LEU A 11 18.76 10.77 -1.23
CA LEU A 11 18.61 12.04 -1.96
C LEU A 11 17.89 11.86 -3.31
N PRO A 12 18.28 10.90 -4.18
CA PRO A 12 17.59 10.74 -5.46
C PRO A 12 16.12 10.31 -5.31
N SER A 13 15.79 9.41 -4.37
CA SER A 13 14.39 9.01 -4.12
C SER A 13 13.54 10.17 -3.62
N LEU A 14 14.11 11.07 -2.80
CA LEU A 14 13.44 12.30 -2.37
C LEU A 14 13.15 13.22 -3.56
N LEU A 15 14.13 13.43 -4.45
CA LEU A 15 13.96 14.24 -5.66
C LEU A 15 12.88 13.68 -6.59
N VAL A 16 12.88 12.36 -6.82
CA VAL A 16 11.82 11.69 -7.59
C VAL A 16 10.46 11.90 -6.90
N THR A 17 10.38 11.73 -5.58
CA THR A 17 9.14 11.93 -4.82
C THR A 17 8.61 13.36 -4.94
N ILE A 18 9.50 14.37 -4.88
CA ILE A 18 9.14 15.78 -5.11
C ILE A 18 8.57 15.96 -6.52
N ALA A 19 9.21 15.39 -7.55
CA ALA A 19 8.72 15.45 -8.92
C ALA A 19 7.34 14.79 -9.07
N LEU A 20 7.11 13.64 -8.41
CA LEU A 20 5.80 12.98 -8.39
C LEU A 20 4.74 13.82 -7.68
N CYS A 21 5.09 14.53 -6.61
CA CYS A 21 4.19 15.49 -5.97
C CYS A 21 3.85 16.67 -6.89
N VAL A 22 4.80 17.17 -7.70
CA VAL A 22 4.54 18.20 -8.71
C VAL A 22 3.60 17.67 -9.80
N LEU A 23 3.82 16.43 -10.26
CA LEU A 23 2.93 15.75 -11.20
C LEU A 23 1.52 15.59 -10.61
N ALA A 24 1.40 15.10 -9.38
CA ALA A 24 0.14 14.96 -8.68
C ALA A 24 -0.58 16.31 -8.50
N ALA A 25 0.15 17.37 -8.13
CA ALA A 25 -0.39 18.73 -8.05
C ALA A 25 -0.94 19.19 -9.42
N THR A 26 -0.23 18.86 -10.50
CA THR A 26 -0.65 19.16 -11.87
C THR A 26 -1.92 18.39 -12.26
N ILE A 27 -2.01 17.11 -11.92
CA ILE A 27 -3.20 16.28 -12.14
C ILE A 27 -4.40 16.87 -11.40
N VAL A 28 -4.26 17.20 -10.11
CA VAL A 28 -5.33 17.85 -9.32
C VAL A 28 -5.75 19.19 -9.94
N ARG A 29 -4.79 20.00 -10.39
CA ARG A 29 -5.10 21.32 -10.99
C ARG A 29 -5.82 21.20 -12.33
N ARG A 30 -5.40 20.27 -13.19
CA ARG A 30 -5.87 20.14 -14.58
C ARG A 30 -7.13 19.28 -14.71
N SER A 31 -7.37 18.34 -13.80
CA SER A 31 -8.54 17.44 -13.86
C SER A 31 -9.62 17.85 -12.88
N ALA A 32 -10.79 18.26 -13.39
CA ALA A 32 -11.95 18.57 -12.55
C ALA A 32 -12.39 17.38 -11.68
N PHE A 33 -12.22 16.15 -12.20
CA PHE A 33 -12.49 14.91 -11.47
C PHE A 33 -11.63 14.82 -10.20
N TYR A 34 -10.29 14.82 -10.33
CA TYR A 34 -9.42 14.69 -9.16
C TYR A 34 -9.50 15.89 -8.24
N ARG A 35 -9.71 17.10 -8.77
CA ARG A 35 -9.93 18.27 -7.93
C ARG A 35 -11.13 18.08 -6.99
N ARG A 36 -12.25 17.58 -7.51
CA ARG A 36 -13.46 17.30 -6.73
C ARG A 36 -13.23 16.18 -5.74
N GLU A 37 -12.70 15.04 -6.18
CA GLU A 37 -12.51 13.88 -5.29
C GLU A 37 -11.49 14.18 -4.18
N VAL A 38 -10.39 14.89 -4.46
CA VAL A 38 -9.40 15.25 -3.42
C VAL A 38 -9.99 16.25 -2.43
N HIS A 39 -10.78 17.22 -2.90
CA HIS A 39 -11.46 18.18 -2.02
C HIS A 39 -12.45 17.47 -1.09
N ALA A 40 -13.19 16.52 -1.64
CA ALA A 40 -14.13 15.70 -0.89
C ALA A 40 -13.46 14.84 0.17
N GLU A 41 -12.38 14.16 -0.19
CA GLU A 41 -11.60 13.32 0.72
C GLU A 41 -11.03 14.16 1.88
N LEU A 42 -10.55 15.36 1.57
CA LEU A 42 -10.07 16.33 2.57
C LEU A 42 -11.18 16.87 3.49
N ALA A 43 -12.43 16.89 3.04
CA ALA A 43 -13.56 17.33 3.87
C ALA A 43 -13.96 16.28 4.92
N VAL A 44 -13.65 14.99 4.69
CA VAL A 44 -13.97 13.91 5.62
C VAL A 44 -13.01 13.92 6.80
N LYS A 45 -13.52 14.18 8.02
CA LYS A 45 -12.71 14.40 9.23
C LYS A 45 -11.92 13.20 9.79
N ARG A 46 -12.07 12.01 9.21
CA ARG A 46 -11.63 10.75 9.83
C ARG A 46 -10.30 10.27 9.24
N PHE A 47 -9.31 10.02 10.11
CA PHE A 47 -7.99 9.45 9.76
C PHE A 47 -7.22 10.18 8.64
N HIS A 48 -7.28 11.52 8.61
CA HIS A 48 -6.69 12.33 7.53
C HIS A 48 -5.22 12.02 7.20
N SER A 49 -4.39 11.77 8.20
CA SER A 49 -2.97 11.50 8.00
C SER A 49 -2.70 10.13 7.38
N ILE A 50 -3.60 9.16 7.62
CA ILE A 50 -3.47 7.79 7.13
C ILE A 50 -3.64 7.72 5.62
N ASP A 51 -4.58 8.49 5.06
CA ASP A 51 -4.79 8.51 3.61
C ASP A 51 -3.56 9.05 2.88
N GLY A 52 -2.97 10.16 3.36
CA GLY A 52 -1.74 10.69 2.78
C GLY A 52 -0.54 9.76 2.95
N LEU A 53 -0.44 9.10 4.11
CA LEU A 53 0.61 8.11 4.39
C LEU A 53 0.63 7.01 3.32
N ARG A 54 -0.53 6.47 2.94
CA ARG A 54 -0.64 5.39 1.93
C ARG A 54 0.03 5.74 0.60
N GLY A 55 -0.06 7.01 0.17
CA GLY A 55 0.56 7.46 -1.06
C GLY A 55 2.07 7.36 -1.00
N LEU A 56 2.67 7.84 0.10
CA LEU A 56 4.11 7.76 0.31
C LEU A 56 4.59 6.31 0.47
N LEU A 57 3.81 5.45 1.14
CA LEU A 57 4.13 4.03 1.29
C LEU A 57 4.13 3.30 -0.06
N ALA A 58 3.15 3.56 -0.94
CA ALA A 58 3.10 2.93 -2.26
C ALA A 58 4.31 3.32 -3.14
N ILE A 59 4.73 4.58 -3.07
CA ILE A 59 5.93 5.06 -3.77
C ILE A 59 7.20 4.46 -3.18
N ALA A 60 7.30 4.31 -1.85
CA ALA A 60 8.41 3.63 -1.21
C ALA A 60 8.53 2.16 -1.67
N VAL A 61 7.42 1.40 -1.68
CA VAL A 61 7.41 0.01 -2.16
C VAL A 61 7.89 -0.08 -3.62
N MET A 62 7.50 0.88 -4.47
CA MET A 62 8.03 0.96 -5.84
C MET A 62 9.56 1.15 -5.86
N TYR A 63 10.12 2.04 -5.03
CA TYR A 63 11.58 2.21 -4.96
C TYR A 63 12.29 0.93 -4.50
N HIS A 64 11.70 0.20 -3.56
CA HIS A 64 12.21 -1.10 -3.14
C HIS A 64 12.33 -2.07 -4.34
N HIS A 65 11.27 -2.23 -5.12
CA HIS A 65 11.29 -3.10 -6.29
C HIS A 65 12.18 -2.59 -7.43
N ALA A 66 12.35 -1.28 -7.58
CA ALA A 66 13.31 -0.72 -8.53
C ALA A 66 14.75 -1.11 -8.15
N VAL A 67 15.10 -1.04 -6.87
CA VAL A 67 16.42 -1.44 -6.37
C VAL A 67 16.61 -2.96 -6.48
N ILE A 68 15.59 -3.77 -6.15
CA ILE A 68 15.63 -5.22 -6.38
C ILE A 68 15.86 -5.52 -7.87
N SER A 69 15.17 -4.82 -8.77
CA SER A 69 15.35 -5.01 -10.22
C SER A 69 16.80 -4.79 -10.65
N TYR A 70 17.46 -3.74 -10.13
CA TYR A 70 18.89 -3.52 -10.40
C TYR A 70 19.75 -4.72 -9.95
N PHE A 71 19.55 -5.22 -8.72
CA PHE A 71 20.31 -6.34 -8.19
C PHE A 71 19.98 -7.67 -8.87
N TYR A 72 18.74 -7.84 -9.34
CA TYR A 72 18.34 -8.98 -10.14
C TYR A 72 19.15 -9.04 -11.44
N TYR A 73 19.28 -7.94 -12.18
CA TYR A 73 20.12 -7.92 -13.38
C TYR A 73 21.62 -8.09 -13.06
N ALA A 74 22.08 -7.61 -11.91
CA ALA A 74 23.48 -7.75 -11.49
C ALA A 74 23.86 -9.14 -10.96
N THR A 75 22.91 -9.92 -10.44
CA THR A 75 23.20 -11.17 -9.69
C THR A 75 22.42 -12.39 -10.16
N GLY A 76 21.38 -12.20 -10.99
CA GLY A 76 20.44 -13.24 -11.40
C GLY A 76 19.46 -13.66 -10.29
N ARG A 77 19.47 -13.01 -9.13
CA ARG A 77 18.63 -13.38 -7.97
C ARG A 77 17.64 -12.28 -7.61
N TRP A 78 16.38 -12.67 -7.40
CA TRP A 78 15.33 -11.79 -6.91
C TRP A 78 15.25 -11.89 -5.39
N ASP A 79 16.08 -11.10 -4.71
CA ASP A 79 16.23 -11.12 -3.25
C ASP A 79 16.10 -9.72 -2.64
N VAL A 80 16.01 -9.67 -1.31
CA VAL A 80 16.06 -8.42 -0.54
C VAL A 80 17.34 -7.67 -0.88
N PRO A 81 17.29 -6.36 -1.19
CA PRO A 81 18.47 -5.64 -1.62
C PRO A 81 19.47 -5.47 -0.46
N PRO A 82 20.78 -5.41 -0.74
CA PRO A 82 21.83 -5.19 0.26
C PRO A 82 21.88 -3.71 0.72
N SER A 83 20.73 -3.15 1.10
CA SER A 83 20.58 -1.80 1.65
C SER A 83 19.38 -1.74 2.58
N ARG A 84 19.62 -1.40 3.86
CA ARG A 84 18.54 -1.30 4.87
C ARG A 84 17.45 -0.31 4.44
N LEU A 85 17.82 0.84 3.87
CA LEU A 85 16.85 1.82 3.41
C LEU A 85 15.95 1.25 2.32
N ALA A 86 16.54 0.62 1.29
CA ALA A 86 15.76 0.00 0.22
C ALA A 86 14.88 -1.14 0.75
N THR A 87 15.37 -1.95 1.70
CA THR A 87 14.58 -2.99 2.36
C THR A 87 13.37 -2.41 3.10
N LEU A 88 13.59 -1.37 3.91
CA LEU A 88 12.54 -0.74 4.72
C LEU A 88 11.53 0.04 3.88
N TYR A 89 11.90 0.55 2.71
CA TYR A 89 10.95 1.11 1.76
C TYR A 89 9.86 0.10 1.34
N GLY A 90 10.24 -1.15 1.12
CA GLY A 90 9.32 -2.22 0.74
C GLY A 90 8.63 -2.83 1.95
N GLN A 91 9.40 -3.50 2.79
CA GLN A 91 8.86 -4.27 3.92
C GLN A 91 8.17 -3.38 4.95
N GLY A 92 8.77 -2.23 5.29
CA GLY A 92 8.15 -1.23 6.17
C GLY A 92 6.92 -0.57 5.53
N GLY A 93 6.94 -0.37 4.22
CA GLY A 93 5.78 0.08 3.44
C GLY A 93 4.59 -0.87 3.59
N VAL A 94 4.80 -2.15 3.31
CA VAL A 94 3.79 -3.22 3.40
C VAL A 94 3.30 -3.41 4.83
N ALA A 95 4.21 -3.41 5.80
CA ALA A 95 3.91 -3.44 7.23
C ALA A 95 2.88 -2.36 7.64
N MET A 96 3.12 -1.12 7.23
CA MET A 96 2.22 -0.01 7.53
C MET A 96 0.88 -0.14 6.78
N PHE A 97 0.83 -0.71 5.57
CA PHE A 97 -0.44 -1.01 4.89
C PHE A 97 -1.29 -2.03 5.66
N PHE A 98 -0.68 -3.06 6.26
CA PHE A 98 -1.40 -4.00 7.12
C PHE A 98 -1.92 -3.33 8.40
N MET A 99 -1.14 -2.43 9.00
CA MET A 99 -1.59 -1.61 10.13
C MET A 99 -2.75 -0.69 9.75
N VAL A 100 -2.72 -0.05 8.58
CA VAL A 100 -3.83 0.76 8.05
C VAL A 100 -5.10 -0.08 7.94
N THR A 101 -4.98 -1.28 7.36
CA THR A 101 -6.11 -2.21 7.23
C THR A 101 -6.70 -2.51 8.61
N ALA A 102 -5.89 -3.03 9.54
CA ALA A 102 -6.35 -3.36 10.88
C ALA A 102 -6.95 -2.16 11.63
N LEU A 103 -6.32 -0.98 11.56
CA LEU A 103 -6.81 0.25 12.19
C LEU A 103 -8.22 0.59 11.71
N LEU A 104 -8.45 0.63 10.40
CA LEU A 104 -9.72 1.07 9.82
C LEU A 104 -10.86 0.13 10.19
N PHE A 105 -10.63 -1.18 10.08
CA PHE A 105 -11.64 -2.19 10.36
C PHE A 105 -11.90 -2.34 11.85
N TRP A 106 -10.85 -2.45 12.67
CA TRP A 106 -10.99 -2.58 14.10
C TRP A 106 -11.66 -1.35 14.72
N SER A 107 -11.31 -0.14 14.25
CA SER A 107 -12.00 1.08 14.70
C SER A 107 -13.50 1.07 14.39
N ARG A 108 -13.92 0.48 13.26
CA ARG A 108 -15.35 0.32 12.93
C ARG A 108 -16.02 -0.70 13.84
N ALA A 109 -15.37 -1.84 14.10
CA ALA A 109 -15.91 -2.86 15.01
C ALA A 109 -16.07 -2.31 16.43
N LEU A 110 -15.07 -1.60 16.96
CA LEU A 110 -15.13 -0.95 18.27
C LEU A 110 -16.29 0.07 18.35
N ALA A 111 -16.48 0.88 17.31
CA ALA A 111 -17.55 1.89 17.27
C ALA A 111 -18.96 1.29 17.20
N THR A 112 -19.09 0.07 16.69
CA THR A 112 -20.36 -0.65 16.51
C THR A 112 -20.56 -1.77 17.52
N SER A 113 -19.67 -1.88 18.52
CA SER A 113 -19.65 -2.97 19.50
C SER A 113 -19.70 -4.36 18.86
N GLY A 114 -18.99 -4.52 17.73
CA GLY A 114 -18.93 -5.77 16.97
C GLY A 114 -20.06 -5.98 15.96
N SER A 115 -21.07 -5.11 15.91
CA SER A 115 -22.16 -5.21 14.93
C SER A 115 -21.65 -4.97 13.51
N LEU A 116 -21.84 -5.97 12.63
CA LEU A 116 -21.34 -5.95 11.26
C LEU A 116 -22.39 -6.50 10.29
N ASP A 117 -22.79 -5.68 9.32
CA ASP A 117 -23.49 -6.17 8.13
C ASP A 117 -22.47 -6.88 7.22
N LEU A 118 -22.46 -8.22 7.27
CA LEU A 118 -21.55 -9.08 6.51
C LEU A 118 -21.72 -8.89 5.00
N ARG A 119 -22.96 -8.74 4.52
CA ARG A 119 -23.23 -8.58 3.10
C ARG A 119 -22.67 -7.26 2.59
N GLN A 120 -22.92 -6.17 3.30
CA GLN A 120 -22.34 -4.86 2.97
C GLN A 120 -20.81 -4.88 3.08
N PHE A 121 -20.28 -5.53 4.12
CA PHE A 121 -18.84 -5.66 4.34
C PHE A 121 -18.15 -6.33 3.15
N PHE A 122 -18.50 -7.57 2.81
CA PHE A 122 -17.87 -8.31 1.71
C PHE A 122 -18.12 -7.65 0.35
N ARG A 123 -19.32 -7.11 0.10
CA ARG A 123 -19.61 -6.35 -1.13
C ARG A 123 -18.70 -5.14 -1.27
N SER A 124 -18.43 -4.42 -0.18
CA SER A 124 -17.51 -3.28 -0.20
C SER A 124 -16.06 -3.70 -0.49
N ARG A 125 -15.63 -4.88 -0.01
CA ARG A 125 -14.27 -5.39 -0.26
C ARG A 125 -14.08 -5.82 -1.69
N VAL A 126 -15.02 -6.62 -2.21
CA VAL A 126 -15.03 -7.06 -3.62
C VAL A 126 -14.94 -5.84 -4.54
N ARG A 127 -15.79 -4.83 -4.33
CA ARG A 127 -15.80 -3.59 -5.12
C ARG A 127 -14.53 -2.76 -5.00
N ARG A 128 -13.85 -2.81 -3.86
CA ARG A 128 -12.61 -2.06 -3.63
C ARG A 128 -11.41 -2.73 -4.30
N ILE A 129 -11.34 -4.05 -4.28
CA ILE A 129 -10.12 -4.81 -4.58
C ILE A 129 -10.18 -5.44 -5.96
N VAL A 130 -11.27 -6.16 -6.26
CA VAL A 130 -11.36 -7.03 -7.45
C VAL A 130 -11.17 -6.27 -8.77
N PRO A 131 -11.76 -5.08 -9.02
CA PRO A 131 -11.66 -4.44 -10.33
C PRO A 131 -10.22 -4.17 -10.78
N MET A 132 -9.44 -3.50 -9.92
CA MET A 132 -8.05 -3.17 -10.25
C MET A 132 -7.13 -4.38 -10.13
N TYR A 133 -7.43 -5.32 -9.24
CA TYR A 133 -6.70 -6.58 -9.19
C TYR A 133 -6.80 -7.35 -10.51
N VAL A 134 -8.02 -7.56 -11.02
CA VAL A 134 -8.25 -8.27 -12.29
C VAL A 134 -7.61 -7.54 -13.46
N ALA A 135 -7.67 -6.21 -13.49
CA ALA A 135 -6.97 -5.43 -14.51
C ALA A 135 -5.44 -5.63 -14.46
N SER A 136 -4.84 -5.62 -13.27
CA SER A 136 -3.40 -5.85 -13.09
C SER A 136 -2.99 -7.29 -13.42
N ALA A 137 -3.75 -8.29 -12.96
CA ALA A 137 -3.52 -9.69 -13.26
C ALA A 137 -3.68 -9.98 -14.76
N GLY A 138 -4.69 -9.38 -15.40
CA GLY A 138 -4.85 -9.42 -16.86
C GLY A 138 -3.66 -8.82 -17.59
N ALA A 139 -3.15 -7.66 -17.14
CA ALA A 139 -1.94 -7.07 -17.72
C ALA A 139 -0.72 -7.98 -17.57
N LEU A 140 -0.58 -8.69 -16.45
CA LEU A 140 0.45 -9.72 -16.27
C LEU A 140 0.29 -10.86 -17.26
N VAL A 141 -0.91 -11.42 -17.41
CA VAL A 141 -1.19 -12.53 -18.34
C VAL A 141 -0.89 -12.10 -19.78
N VAL A 142 -1.38 -10.93 -20.20
CA VAL A 142 -1.11 -10.38 -21.54
C VAL A 142 0.38 -10.15 -21.75
N THR A 143 1.09 -9.65 -20.73
CA THR A 143 2.55 -9.47 -20.80
C THR A 143 3.25 -10.82 -20.99
N ALA A 144 2.87 -11.84 -20.22
CA ALA A 144 3.46 -13.17 -20.35
C ALA A 144 3.25 -13.76 -21.75
N LEU A 145 2.02 -13.69 -22.27
CA LEU A 145 1.69 -14.15 -23.62
C LEU A 145 2.46 -13.37 -24.71
N ALA A 146 2.57 -12.05 -24.57
CA ALA A 146 3.34 -11.21 -25.49
C ALA A 146 4.83 -11.56 -25.49
N LEU A 147 5.40 -11.90 -24.34
CA LEU A 147 6.79 -12.33 -24.21
C LEU A 147 7.05 -13.72 -24.81
N THR A 148 6.02 -14.57 -24.87
CA THR A 148 6.03 -15.82 -25.63
C THR A 148 5.59 -15.63 -27.10
N HIS A 149 5.57 -14.38 -27.60
CA HIS A 149 5.17 -14.03 -28.97
C HIS A 149 3.76 -14.51 -29.36
N PHE A 150 2.86 -14.66 -28.39
CA PHE A 150 1.53 -15.26 -28.56
C PHE A 150 1.54 -16.66 -29.18
N ARG A 151 2.68 -17.37 -29.13
CA ARG A 151 2.80 -18.77 -29.51
C ARG A 151 2.47 -19.62 -28.29
N LEU A 152 1.62 -20.62 -28.47
CA LEU A 152 1.23 -21.51 -27.38
C LEU A 152 2.26 -22.65 -27.27
N ASP A 153 3.16 -22.54 -26.30
CA ASP A 153 4.13 -23.59 -25.97
C ASP A 153 3.47 -24.66 -25.09
N HIS A 154 2.47 -24.27 -24.29
CA HIS A 154 1.58 -25.15 -23.54
C HIS A 154 0.23 -25.33 -24.25
N SER A 155 -0.51 -26.38 -23.91
CA SER A 155 -1.87 -26.56 -24.45
C SER A 155 -2.80 -25.40 -24.05
N PRO A 156 -3.80 -25.03 -24.89
CA PRO A 156 -4.71 -23.92 -24.57
C PRO A 156 -5.39 -24.06 -23.19
N MET A 157 -5.81 -25.28 -22.83
CA MET A 157 -6.43 -25.56 -21.52
C MET A 157 -5.45 -25.32 -20.37
N GLN A 158 -4.18 -25.70 -20.55
CA GLN A 158 -3.15 -25.46 -19.55
C GLN A 158 -2.87 -23.96 -19.38
N VAL A 159 -2.77 -23.20 -20.48
CA VAL A 159 -2.60 -21.73 -20.41
C VAL A 159 -3.79 -21.06 -19.71
N VAL A 160 -5.03 -21.53 -19.96
CA VAL A 160 -6.22 -21.04 -19.24
C VAL A 160 -6.12 -21.35 -17.75
N LYS A 161 -5.68 -22.55 -17.36
CA LYS A 161 -5.47 -22.92 -15.96
C LYS A 161 -4.41 -22.04 -15.30
N GLU A 162 -3.28 -21.82 -15.95
CA GLU A 162 -2.19 -20.95 -15.49
C GLU A 162 -2.68 -19.51 -15.31
N ALA A 163 -3.33 -18.93 -16.33
CA ALA A 163 -3.92 -17.60 -16.26
C ALA A 163 -5.00 -17.49 -15.17
N SER A 164 -5.81 -18.52 -14.97
CA SER A 164 -6.86 -18.54 -13.93
C SER A 164 -6.26 -18.48 -12.53
N ALA A 165 -5.10 -19.10 -12.28
CA ALA A 165 -4.43 -19.01 -10.98
C ALA A 165 -4.06 -17.56 -10.63
N TRP A 166 -3.59 -16.79 -11.63
CA TRP A 166 -3.30 -15.36 -11.49
C TRP A 166 -4.56 -14.51 -11.37
N LEU A 167 -5.67 -14.86 -12.03
CA LEU A 167 -6.93 -14.12 -11.91
C LEU A 167 -7.66 -14.41 -10.58
N LEU A 168 -7.41 -15.55 -9.96
CA LEU A 168 -7.98 -16.00 -8.70
C LEU A 168 -7.09 -15.66 -7.49
N PHE A 169 -6.55 -14.44 -7.45
CA PHE A 169 -5.79 -13.94 -6.29
C PHE A 169 -4.56 -14.77 -5.93
N THR A 170 -4.00 -15.53 -6.88
CA THR A 170 -2.88 -16.46 -6.65
C THR A 170 -3.15 -17.53 -5.59
N PHE A 171 -4.42 -17.73 -5.19
CA PHE A 171 -4.80 -18.78 -4.23
C PHE A 171 -4.41 -20.19 -4.71
N PRO A 172 -4.59 -20.55 -6.00
CA PRO A 172 -4.14 -21.84 -6.52
C PRO A 172 -2.62 -21.94 -6.69
N GLY A 173 -1.88 -20.83 -6.52
CA GLY A 173 -0.45 -20.72 -6.75
C GLY A 173 -0.09 -19.63 -7.77
N THR A 174 1.20 -19.54 -8.07
CA THR A 174 1.79 -18.58 -9.03
C THR A 174 2.53 -19.33 -10.15
N PRO A 175 1.82 -20.12 -10.98
CA PRO A 175 2.46 -20.89 -12.04
C PRO A 175 3.07 -19.97 -13.09
N ASP A 176 4.09 -20.47 -13.77
CA ASP A 176 4.56 -19.85 -15.01
C ASP A 176 3.46 -19.94 -16.07
N ILE A 177 3.28 -18.86 -16.84
CA ILE A 177 2.27 -18.80 -17.89
C ILE A 177 2.92 -19.18 -19.21
N ASN A 178 2.35 -20.18 -19.89
CA ASN A 178 2.72 -20.58 -21.24
C ASN A 178 4.23 -20.85 -21.40
N GLY A 179 4.83 -21.49 -20.39
CA GLY A 179 6.25 -21.82 -20.39
C GLY A 179 7.20 -20.64 -20.13
N LEU A 180 6.71 -19.42 -19.89
CA LEU A 180 7.55 -18.27 -19.54
C LEU A 180 8.09 -18.41 -18.11
N PRO A 181 9.39 -18.72 -17.92
CA PRO A 181 9.94 -18.93 -16.60
C PRO A 181 9.92 -17.65 -15.78
N ASN A 182 9.69 -17.79 -14.47
CA ASN A 182 9.65 -16.69 -13.52
C ASN A 182 8.60 -15.61 -13.86
N THR A 183 7.42 -16.05 -14.34
CA THR A 183 6.30 -15.15 -14.66
C THR A 183 5.96 -14.22 -13.49
N GLY A 184 6.15 -14.68 -12.25
CA GLY A 184 5.92 -13.86 -11.06
C GLY A 184 6.76 -12.59 -10.97
N LEU A 185 7.91 -12.50 -11.65
CA LEU A 185 8.71 -11.27 -11.68
C LEU A 185 8.01 -10.11 -12.40
N ILE A 186 7.04 -10.40 -13.26
CA ILE A 186 6.19 -9.38 -13.89
C ILE A 186 5.41 -8.65 -12.80
N ASN A 187 4.86 -9.36 -11.81
CA ASN A 187 4.22 -8.73 -10.66
C ASN A 187 4.28 -9.60 -9.40
N THR A 188 5.26 -9.32 -8.55
CA THR A 188 5.53 -10.10 -7.34
C THR A 188 4.62 -9.72 -6.17
N VAL A 189 3.88 -8.62 -6.24
CA VAL A 189 3.27 -8.03 -5.04
C VAL A 189 1.92 -8.62 -4.63
N TYR A 190 1.36 -9.55 -5.41
CA TYR A 190 0.03 -10.11 -5.15
C TYR A 190 -0.08 -10.92 -3.85
N TRP A 191 1.03 -11.42 -3.32
CA TRP A 191 1.04 -12.18 -2.07
C TRP A 191 0.46 -11.37 -0.89
N THR A 192 0.58 -10.04 -0.89
CA THR A 192 0.03 -9.20 0.19
C THR A 192 -1.49 -9.21 0.23
N LEU A 193 -2.14 -9.34 -0.93
CA LEU A 193 -3.60 -9.42 -1.03
C LEU A 193 -4.14 -10.73 -0.45
N VAL A 194 -3.34 -11.80 -0.46
CA VAL A 194 -3.71 -13.06 0.20
C VAL A 194 -3.84 -12.84 1.71
N TYR A 195 -2.92 -12.09 2.33
CA TYR A 195 -3.03 -11.71 3.75
C TYR A 195 -4.24 -10.80 3.99
N GLU A 196 -4.52 -9.87 3.08
CA GLU A 196 -5.67 -8.97 3.18
C GLU A 196 -6.99 -9.74 3.14
N TRP A 197 -7.14 -10.71 2.22
CA TRP A 197 -8.30 -11.59 2.15
C TRP A 197 -8.43 -12.50 3.37
N LYS A 198 -7.33 -13.09 3.86
CA LYS A 198 -7.33 -13.86 5.12
C LYS A 198 -7.85 -12.99 6.27
N PHE A 199 -7.36 -11.75 6.38
CA PHE A 199 -7.86 -10.80 7.37
C PHE A 199 -9.36 -10.56 7.20
N TYR A 200 -9.86 -10.33 5.99
CA TYR A 200 -11.28 -10.10 5.74
C TYR A 200 -12.18 -11.28 6.08
N LEU A 201 -11.72 -12.51 5.82
CA LEU A 201 -12.46 -13.72 6.15
C LEU A 201 -12.50 -13.97 7.67
N LEU A 202 -11.42 -13.65 8.38
CA LEU A 202 -11.33 -13.79 9.84
C LEU A 202 -12.00 -12.62 10.58
N PHE A 203 -12.11 -11.46 9.96
CA PHE A 203 -12.56 -10.23 10.62
C PHE A 203 -13.96 -10.32 11.25
N PRO A 204 -14.99 -10.93 10.63
CA PRO A 204 -16.27 -11.15 11.27
C PRO A 204 -16.19 -11.86 12.64
N LEU A 205 -15.32 -12.86 12.75
CA LEU A 205 -15.10 -13.59 14.00
C LEU A 205 -14.35 -12.73 15.01
N MET A 206 -13.31 -12.01 14.56
CA MET A 206 -12.58 -11.08 15.42
C MET A 206 -13.48 -9.96 15.96
N ALA A 207 -14.42 -9.47 15.14
CA ALA A 207 -15.34 -8.39 15.51
C ALA A 207 -16.25 -8.77 16.68
N LEU A 208 -16.53 -10.05 16.92
CA LEU A 208 -17.28 -10.53 18.10
C LEU A 208 -16.58 -10.15 19.41
N PHE A 209 -15.26 -10.00 19.39
CA PHE A 209 -14.45 -9.61 20.55
C PHE A 209 -14.25 -8.09 20.64
N ALA A 210 -14.88 -7.28 19.79
CA ALA A 210 -14.74 -5.83 19.80
C ALA A 210 -15.41 -5.13 21.01
N SER A 211 -15.90 -5.89 21.99
CA SER A 211 -16.37 -5.36 23.27
C SER A 211 -15.22 -4.85 24.15
N ARG A 212 -15.55 -4.12 25.21
CA ARG A 212 -14.53 -3.46 26.05
C ARG A 212 -13.49 -4.45 26.59
N ARG A 213 -13.81 -5.46 27.38
CA ARG A 213 -12.74 -6.33 27.92
C ARG A 213 -12.19 -7.32 26.90
N LEU A 214 -13.02 -7.82 25.99
CA LEU A 214 -12.64 -8.89 25.07
C LEU A 214 -11.64 -8.45 23.98
N ALA A 215 -11.61 -7.17 23.61
CA ALA A 215 -10.63 -6.69 22.63
C ALA A 215 -9.20 -6.89 23.11
N TRP A 216 -8.94 -6.67 24.41
CA TRP A 216 -7.62 -6.89 25.00
C TRP A 216 -7.26 -8.37 25.03
N VAL A 217 -8.23 -9.23 25.37
CA VAL A 217 -8.05 -10.69 25.35
C VAL A 217 -7.69 -11.15 23.94
N LEU A 218 -8.43 -10.71 22.92
CA LEU A 218 -8.13 -11.04 21.52
C LEU A 218 -6.72 -10.59 21.12
N LEU A 219 -6.31 -9.36 21.47
CA LEU A 219 -4.96 -8.87 21.16
C LEU A 219 -3.87 -9.69 21.85
N ILE A 220 -4.05 -10.03 23.12
CA ILE A 220 -3.08 -10.84 23.89
C ILE A 220 -3.00 -12.25 23.32
N VAL A 221 -4.14 -12.91 23.09
CA VAL A 221 -4.18 -14.25 22.49
C VAL A 221 -3.56 -14.24 21.09
N SER A 222 -3.86 -13.22 20.28
CA SER A 222 -3.25 -13.07 18.95
C SER A 222 -1.74 -12.92 19.05
N ALA A 223 -1.24 -12.05 19.93
CA ALA A 223 0.19 -11.86 20.16
C ALA A 223 0.90 -13.16 20.57
N VAL A 224 0.28 -13.94 21.46
CA VAL A 224 0.79 -15.22 21.94
C VAL A 224 0.81 -16.27 20.80
N LEU A 225 -0.29 -16.40 20.05
CA LEU A 225 -0.37 -17.32 18.92
C LEU A 225 0.62 -16.96 17.81
N ILE A 226 0.79 -15.67 17.52
CA ILE A 226 1.78 -15.21 16.54
C ILE A 226 3.19 -15.53 17.03
N GLY A 227 3.50 -15.31 18.31
CA GLY A 227 4.80 -15.65 18.89
C GLY A 227 5.15 -17.13 18.82
N TRP A 228 4.16 -18.03 18.85
CA TRP A 228 4.38 -19.47 18.77
C TRP A 228 4.31 -20.05 17.35
N TYR A 229 3.46 -19.51 16.47
CA TYR A 229 3.12 -20.16 15.21
C TYR A 229 3.43 -19.33 13.96
N SER A 230 3.69 -18.03 14.06
CA SER A 230 4.01 -17.24 12.88
C SER A 230 5.42 -17.55 12.38
N SER A 231 5.53 -17.90 11.10
CA SER A 231 6.81 -18.21 10.48
C SER A 231 7.57 -16.97 10.00
N ASN A 232 6.90 -15.82 9.84
CA ASN A 232 7.49 -14.61 9.26
C ASN A 232 7.17 -13.32 10.02
N GLY A 233 6.39 -13.37 11.10
CA GLY A 233 6.07 -12.22 11.95
C GLY A 233 5.23 -11.12 11.29
N ILE A 234 4.70 -11.32 10.07
CA ILE A 234 3.92 -10.31 9.36
C ILE A 234 2.62 -9.98 10.10
N GLU A 235 2.04 -10.95 10.80
CA GLU A 235 0.79 -10.80 11.54
C GLU A 235 0.89 -9.77 12.68
N TRP A 236 2.10 -9.51 13.21
CA TRP A 236 2.32 -8.47 14.22
C TRP A 236 1.86 -7.09 13.74
N TYR A 237 1.89 -6.83 12.44
CA TYR A 237 1.44 -5.55 11.88
C TYR A 237 -0.07 -5.38 11.94
N PHE A 238 -0.85 -6.45 11.82
CA PHE A 238 -2.30 -6.40 12.06
C PHE A 238 -2.60 -6.15 13.54
N VAL A 239 -1.84 -6.78 14.45
CA VAL A 239 -1.94 -6.52 15.90
C VAL A 239 -1.62 -5.07 16.22
N GLY A 240 -0.54 -4.50 15.65
CA GLY A 240 -0.16 -3.10 15.84
C GLY A 240 -1.26 -2.11 15.41
N GLY A 241 -1.89 -2.34 14.26
CA GLY A 241 -3.01 -1.52 13.80
C GLY A 241 -4.27 -1.64 14.68
N ALA A 242 -4.60 -2.86 15.12
CA ALA A 242 -5.74 -3.11 16.02
C ALA A 242 -5.48 -2.55 17.43
N LEU A 243 -4.24 -2.62 17.92
CA LEU A 243 -3.80 -1.98 19.15
C LEU A 243 -3.95 -0.46 19.06
N ALA A 244 -3.49 0.16 17.97
CA ALA A 244 -3.65 1.59 17.74
C ALA A 244 -5.13 2.01 17.76
N ALA A 245 -6.00 1.27 17.06
CA ALA A 245 -7.45 1.49 17.11
C ALA A 245 -8.02 1.39 18.53
N THR A 246 -7.60 0.37 19.29
CA THR A 246 -8.07 0.12 20.66
C THR A 246 -7.64 1.23 21.62
N LEU A 247 -6.38 1.66 21.54
CA LEU A 247 -5.83 2.75 22.34
C LEU A 247 -6.53 4.07 22.02
N LEU A 248 -6.71 4.40 20.74
CA LEU A 248 -7.38 5.65 20.33
C LEU A 248 -8.86 5.69 20.73
N ALA A 249 -9.56 4.55 20.68
CA ALA A 249 -10.97 4.48 21.07
C ALA A 249 -11.18 4.61 22.58
N ARG A 250 -10.22 4.13 23.40
CA ARG A 250 -10.37 4.04 24.87
C ARG A 250 -9.67 5.13 25.62
N TYR A 251 -8.54 5.58 25.09
CA TYR A 251 -7.67 6.57 25.71
C TYR A 251 -7.37 7.69 24.73
N PRO A 252 -8.39 8.42 24.23
CA PRO A 252 -8.20 9.49 23.25
C PRO A 252 -7.26 10.61 23.73
N GLN A 253 -7.05 10.74 25.04
CA GLN A 253 -6.06 11.64 25.64
C GLN A 253 -4.62 11.34 25.20
N LEU A 254 -4.27 10.08 24.90
CA LEU A 254 -2.93 9.70 24.42
C LEU A 254 -2.61 10.35 23.07
N ALA A 255 -3.63 10.64 22.25
CA ALA A 255 -3.43 11.24 20.94
C ALA A 255 -3.07 12.73 21.01
N LYS A 256 -3.50 13.45 22.06
CA LYS A 256 -3.34 14.91 22.17
C LYS A 256 -1.88 15.39 22.05
N PRO A 257 -0.92 14.89 22.86
CA PRO A 257 0.48 15.35 22.77
C PRO A 257 1.16 14.93 21.45
N LEU A 258 0.66 13.87 20.82
CA LEU A 258 1.27 13.28 19.62
C LEU A 258 0.88 13.99 18.31
N ARG A 259 -0.10 14.89 18.32
CA ARG A 259 -0.55 15.60 17.10
C ARG A 259 0.40 16.70 16.63
N GLY A 260 1.16 17.29 17.55
CA GLY A 260 2.02 18.45 17.27
C GLY A 260 3.45 18.10 16.83
N VAL A 261 4.33 19.09 16.93
CA VAL A 261 5.76 18.98 16.58
C VAL A 261 6.45 17.86 17.36
N PHE A 262 6.13 17.70 18.64
CA PHE A 262 6.69 16.62 19.47
C PHE A 262 6.49 15.23 18.84
N GLY A 263 5.26 14.91 18.43
CA GLY A 263 4.97 13.64 17.76
C GLY A 263 5.69 13.51 16.43
N ALA A 264 5.85 14.61 15.68
CA ALA A 264 6.56 14.58 14.39
C ALA A 264 8.06 14.30 14.59
N VAL A 265 8.69 14.96 15.57
CA VAL A 265 10.09 14.70 15.96
C VAL A 265 10.26 13.25 16.45
N LEU A 266 9.32 12.75 17.24
CA LEU A 266 9.35 11.36 17.72
C LEU A 266 9.22 10.37 16.56
N VAL A 267 8.36 10.62 15.57
CA VAL A 267 8.29 9.80 14.34
C VAL A 267 9.63 9.79 13.61
N LEU A 268 10.26 10.95 13.42
CA LEU A 268 11.55 11.04 12.74
C LEU A 268 12.66 10.31 13.53
N ALA A 269 12.68 10.45 14.85
CA ALA A 269 13.62 9.75 15.72
C ALA A 269 13.43 8.22 15.67
N LEU A 270 12.18 7.74 15.72
CA LEU A 270 11.87 6.31 15.61
C LEU A 270 12.22 5.75 14.23
N LEU A 271 11.93 6.48 13.15
CA LEU A 271 12.32 6.07 11.80
C LEU A 271 13.85 6.02 11.63
N ALA A 272 14.58 6.97 12.21
CA ALA A 272 16.04 6.94 12.24
C ALA A 272 16.56 5.75 13.06
N ALA A 273 15.96 5.47 14.23
CA ALA A 273 16.30 4.31 15.04
C ALA A 273 16.09 3.00 14.27
N ILE A 274 14.92 2.82 13.64
CA ILE A 274 14.62 1.65 12.79
C ILE A 274 15.69 1.49 11.71
N LEU A 275 16.02 2.55 10.99
CA LEU A 275 17.03 2.50 9.93
C LEU A 275 18.42 2.08 10.44
N CYS A 276 18.78 2.50 11.65
CA CYS A 276 20.08 2.23 12.27
C CYS A 276 20.15 0.84 12.92
N SER A 277 19.06 0.32 13.49
CA SER A 277 19.06 -0.90 14.30
C SER A 277 18.42 -2.12 13.63
N VAL A 278 17.59 -1.94 12.60
CA VAL A 278 16.78 -3.01 12.00
C VAL A 278 17.21 -3.27 10.56
N SER A 279 17.41 -4.55 10.21
CA SER A 279 17.72 -5.00 8.85
C SER A 279 16.51 -5.45 8.04
N THR A 280 15.42 -5.84 8.72
CA THR A 280 14.18 -6.38 8.13
C THR A 280 12.97 -5.92 8.94
N ALA A 281 11.85 -5.61 8.28
CA ALA A 281 10.62 -5.32 9.00
C ALA A 281 9.99 -6.58 9.60
N TYR A 282 10.42 -7.78 9.22
CA TYR A 282 9.78 -9.03 9.65
C TYR A 282 10.37 -9.59 10.95
N ASP A 283 10.61 -8.68 11.90
CA ASP A 283 11.16 -8.95 13.23
C ASP A 283 10.25 -8.32 14.32
N PRO A 284 10.07 -8.96 15.50
CA PRO A 284 9.21 -8.42 16.56
C PRO A 284 9.62 -7.02 17.07
N VAL A 285 10.92 -6.73 17.17
CA VAL A 285 11.41 -5.39 17.57
C VAL A 285 11.07 -4.38 16.48
N ALA A 286 11.25 -4.74 15.22
CA ALA A 286 10.82 -3.91 14.10
C ALA A 286 9.32 -3.63 14.16
N ALA A 287 8.49 -4.67 14.39
CA ALA A 287 7.05 -4.54 14.48
C ALA A 287 6.62 -3.60 15.62
N LEU A 288 7.29 -3.65 16.78
CA LEU A 288 7.05 -2.74 17.89
C LEU A 288 7.38 -1.28 17.52
N LEU A 289 8.55 -1.04 16.91
CA LEU A 289 8.97 0.31 16.52
C LEU A 289 8.07 0.90 15.43
N PHE A 290 7.73 0.11 14.41
CA PHE A 290 6.76 0.52 13.38
C PHE A 290 5.37 0.75 13.97
N SER A 291 4.94 -0.04 14.95
CA SER A 291 3.66 0.18 15.65
C SER A 291 3.64 1.51 16.39
N ALA A 292 4.76 1.90 17.02
CA ALA A 292 4.90 3.19 17.67
C ALA A 292 4.81 4.35 16.65
N VAL A 293 5.55 4.27 15.53
CA VAL A 293 5.46 5.25 14.44
C VAL A 293 4.02 5.36 13.93
N PHE A 294 3.40 4.22 13.64
CA PHE A 294 2.03 4.15 13.15
C PHE A 294 1.03 4.76 14.12
N PHE A 295 1.15 4.47 15.42
CA PHE A 295 0.27 5.00 16.45
C PHE A 295 0.32 6.53 16.53
N ILE A 296 1.50 7.14 16.40
CA ILE A 296 1.65 8.60 16.38
C ILE A 296 0.95 9.21 15.16
N ILE A 297 1.11 8.61 13.97
CA ILE A 297 0.45 9.08 12.76
C ILE A 297 -1.08 8.88 12.87
N ALA A 298 -1.52 7.71 13.35
CA ALA A 298 -2.93 7.39 13.57
C ALA A 298 -3.59 8.32 14.62
N SER A 299 -2.82 8.86 15.56
CA SER A 299 -3.26 9.87 16.54
C SER A 299 -3.60 11.23 15.91
N GLY A 300 -3.30 11.42 14.62
CA GLY A 300 -3.61 12.62 13.84
C GLY A 300 -2.39 13.51 13.57
N ASN A 301 -1.17 13.02 13.78
CA ASN A 301 0.03 13.75 13.39
C ASN A 301 0.10 13.88 11.86
N THR A 302 0.31 15.08 11.33
CA THR A 302 0.33 15.34 9.87
C THR A 302 1.74 15.41 9.29
N LEU A 303 2.78 15.22 10.11
CA LEU A 303 4.19 15.45 9.77
C LEU A 303 4.40 16.84 9.14
N PHE A 304 4.12 17.88 9.93
CA PHE A 304 4.22 19.28 9.50
C PHE A 304 3.30 19.62 8.29
N GLY A 305 2.17 18.93 8.18
CA GLY A 305 1.20 19.12 7.10
C GLY A 305 1.50 18.32 5.83
N LEU A 306 2.60 17.56 5.76
CA LEU A 306 2.94 16.73 4.61
C LEU A 306 1.84 15.73 4.27
N LEU A 307 1.31 15.03 5.27
CA LEU A 307 0.31 13.96 5.08
C LEU A 307 -1.08 14.50 4.73
N THR A 308 -1.32 15.80 4.89
CA THR A 308 -2.56 16.47 4.50
C THR A 308 -2.39 17.33 3.26
N TRP A 309 -1.19 17.36 2.66
CA TRP A 309 -0.92 18.12 1.45
C TRP A 309 -1.67 17.51 0.26
N ARG A 310 -2.35 18.35 -0.53
CA ARG A 310 -3.24 17.93 -1.64
C ARG A 310 -2.60 16.92 -2.61
N PRO A 311 -1.35 17.09 -3.08
CA PRO A 311 -0.71 16.13 -3.96
C PRO A 311 -0.47 14.77 -3.29
N VAL A 312 -0.06 14.77 -2.02
CA VAL A 312 0.13 13.54 -1.23
C VAL A 312 -1.21 12.82 -1.02
N ARG A 313 -2.30 13.56 -0.81
CA ARG A 313 -3.65 13.00 -0.77
C ARG A 313 -4.08 12.36 -2.09
N LEU A 314 -3.78 12.99 -3.23
CA LEU A 314 -4.02 12.35 -4.53
C LEU A 314 -3.24 11.03 -4.64
N LEU A 315 -1.94 11.02 -4.30
CA LEU A 315 -1.15 9.79 -4.31
C LEU A 315 -1.73 8.72 -3.36
N GLY A 316 -2.25 9.13 -2.21
CA GLY A 316 -2.97 8.29 -1.26
C GLY A 316 -4.25 7.67 -1.84
N MET A 317 -5.06 8.48 -2.51
CA MET A 317 -6.29 8.06 -3.18
C MET A 317 -6.05 6.95 -4.20
N ILE A 318 -5.03 7.13 -5.06
CA ILE A 318 -4.67 6.21 -6.14
C ILE A 318 -3.64 5.15 -5.71
N SER A 319 -3.32 5.07 -4.41
CA SER A 319 -2.24 4.21 -3.88
C SER A 319 -2.43 2.73 -4.20
N TYR A 320 -3.67 2.25 -4.30
CA TYR A 320 -3.95 0.86 -4.66
C TYR A 320 -3.55 0.55 -6.10
N SER A 321 -3.94 1.41 -7.05
CA SER A 321 -3.46 1.34 -8.44
C SER A 321 -1.94 1.47 -8.55
N ILE A 322 -1.29 2.39 -7.80
CA ILE A 322 0.18 2.49 -7.77
C ILE A 322 0.78 1.15 -7.32
N TYR A 323 0.27 0.62 -6.21
CA TYR A 323 0.76 -0.62 -5.63
C TYR A 323 0.61 -1.81 -6.58
N LEU A 324 -0.49 -1.93 -7.32
CA LEU A 324 -0.66 -3.05 -8.24
C LEU A 324 0.05 -2.87 -9.58
N SER A 325 0.30 -1.63 -10.01
CA SER A 325 0.90 -1.38 -11.32
C SER A 325 2.43 -1.25 -11.30
N HIS A 326 3.02 -0.85 -10.18
CA HIS A 326 4.44 -0.47 -10.19
C HIS A 326 5.38 -1.61 -10.62
N ASN A 327 5.19 -2.84 -10.13
CA ASN A 327 6.15 -3.91 -10.41
C ASN A 327 6.12 -4.30 -11.89
N PHE A 328 4.95 -4.33 -12.54
CA PHE A 328 4.89 -4.64 -13.98
C PHE A 328 5.49 -3.53 -14.83
N VAL A 329 5.27 -2.26 -14.47
CA VAL A 329 5.87 -1.13 -15.19
C VAL A 329 7.38 -1.16 -15.02
N LEU A 330 7.89 -1.40 -13.81
CA LEU A 330 9.32 -1.54 -13.56
C LEU A 330 9.92 -2.72 -14.32
N TYR A 331 9.24 -3.87 -14.34
CA TYR A 331 9.67 -5.06 -15.08
C TYR A 331 9.84 -4.75 -16.56
N LEU A 332 8.83 -4.15 -17.21
CA LEU A 332 8.90 -3.77 -18.62
C LEU A 332 9.97 -2.71 -18.88
N THR A 333 10.05 -1.68 -18.05
CA THR A 333 11.06 -0.61 -18.19
C THR A 333 12.47 -1.16 -18.08
N PHE A 334 12.80 -1.91 -17.02
CA PHE A 334 14.15 -2.42 -16.85
C PHE A 334 14.50 -3.52 -17.85
N ARG A 335 13.53 -4.32 -18.30
CA ARG A 335 13.73 -5.27 -19.42
C ARG A 335 14.07 -4.55 -20.71
N LEU A 336 13.34 -3.46 -21.03
CA LEU A 336 13.61 -2.63 -22.20
C LEU A 336 14.98 -1.97 -22.10
N VAL A 337 15.33 -1.39 -20.96
CA VAL A 337 16.66 -0.80 -20.74
C VAL A 337 17.74 -1.87 -20.91
N ASN A 338 17.59 -3.04 -20.30
CA ASN A 338 18.55 -4.13 -20.38
C ASN A 338 18.79 -4.64 -21.81
N HIS A 339 17.77 -4.56 -22.67
CA HIS A 339 17.91 -4.91 -24.09
C HIS A 339 18.93 -4.01 -24.82
N PHE A 340 18.98 -2.71 -24.48
CA PHE A 340 19.90 -1.75 -25.11
C PHE A 340 21.19 -1.54 -24.31
N LYS A 341 21.14 -1.67 -22.99
CA LYS A 341 22.26 -1.47 -22.07
C LYS A 341 22.04 -2.26 -20.79
N ASP A 342 23.01 -3.09 -20.44
CA ASP A 342 22.98 -3.88 -19.21
C ASP A 342 22.67 -2.98 -17.99
N VAL A 343 21.57 -3.29 -17.32
CA VAL A 343 21.08 -2.56 -16.15
C VAL A 343 22.13 -2.56 -15.03
N ALA A 344 22.92 -3.62 -14.90
CA ALA A 344 23.96 -3.73 -13.89
C ALA A 344 25.07 -2.67 -14.07
N THR A 345 25.26 -2.18 -15.29
CA THR A 345 26.29 -1.18 -15.65
C THR A 345 25.82 0.27 -15.53
N LEU A 346 24.56 0.51 -15.17
CA LEU A 346 24.03 1.87 -15.03
C LEU A 346 24.71 2.63 -13.90
N THR A 347 25.06 3.88 -14.15
CA THR A 347 25.46 4.80 -13.09
C THR A 347 24.25 5.13 -12.21
N VAL A 348 24.50 5.47 -10.94
CA VAL A 348 23.43 5.81 -9.98
C VAL A 348 22.49 6.91 -10.49
N PRO A 349 22.98 8.03 -11.08
CA PRO A 349 22.08 9.04 -11.65
C PRO A 349 21.21 8.51 -12.79
N VAL A 350 21.75 7.68 -13.69
CA VAL A 350 21.00 7.12 -14.82
C VAL A 350 19.95 6.12 -14.33
N PHE A 351 20.29 5.28 -13.35
CA PHE A 351 19.32 4.38 -12.71
C PHE A 351 18.14 5.16 -12.12
N TRP A 352 18.39 6.27 -11.43
CA TRP A 352 17.34 7.10 -10.84
C TRP A 352 16.56 7.90 -11.89
N LEU A 353 17.18 8.28 -13.01
CA LEU A 353 16.46 8.87 -14.15
C LEU A 353 15.46 7.87 -14.75
N VAL A 354 15.89 6.63 -15.00
CA VAL A 354 15.04 5.54 -15.48
C VAL A 354 13.92 5.24 -14.47
N THR A 355 14.26 5.12 -13.19
CA THR A 355 13.30 4.87 -12.11
C THR A 355 12.29 6.01 -11.98
N GLY A 356 12.74 7.27 -12.12
CA GLY A 356 11.86 8.44 -12.12
C GLY A 356 10.91 8.47 -13.29
N ALA A 357 11.37 8.13 -14.50
CA ALA A 357 10.51 8.01 -15.68
C ALA A 357 9.47 6.89 -15.50
N ALA A 358 9.88 5.72 -14.98
CA ALA A 358 8.96 4.64 -14.64
C ALA A 358 7.94 5.08 -13.59
N ALA A 359 8.37 5.79 -12.54
CA ALA A 359 7.50 6.30 -11.49
C ALA A 359 6.44 7.27 -12.01
N VAL A 360 6.81 8.16 -12.94
CA VAL A 360 5.86 9.05 -13.62
C VAL A 360 4.83 8.24 -14.39
N LEU A 361 5.26 7.22 -15.15
CA LEU A 361 4.36 6.33 -15.87
C LEU A 361 3.42 5.58 -14.92
N VAL A 362 3.93 5.05 -13.80
CA VAL A 362 3.13 4.40 -12.76
C VAL A 362 2.06 5.35 -12.21
N VAL A 363 2.40 6.58 -11.85
CA VAL A 363 1.43 7.54 -11.31
C VAL A 363 0.38 7.93 -12.35
N LEU A 364 0.77 8.13 -13.61
CA LEU A 364 -0.16 8.44 -14.70
C LEU A 364 -1.13 7.26 -14.96
N LEU A 365 -0.59 6.06 -15.07
CA LEU A 365 -1.38 4.85 -15.23
C LEU A 365 -2.30 4.62 -14.03
N ALA A 366 -1.78 4.82 -12.81
CA ALA A 366 -2.55 4.66 -11.59
C ALA A 366 -3.68 5.67 -11.48
N ALA A 367 -3.47 6.91 -11.93
CA ALA A 367 -4.54 7.88 -12.04
C ALA A 367 -5.62 7.34 -13.01
N LEU A 368 -5.25 6.98 -14.25
CA LEU A 368 -6.19 6.50 -15.25
C LEU A 368 -6.99 5.29 -14.77
N THR A 369 -6.31 4.26 -14.27
CA THR A 369 -6.93 3.03 -13.78
C THR A 369 -7.76 3.27 -12.53
N TYR A 370 -7.34 4.15 -11.60
CA TYR A 370 -8.21 4.56 -10.51
C TYR A 370 -9.52 5.17 -11.01
N ARG A 371 -9.46 6.09 -11.97
CA ARG A 371 -10.66 6.80 -12.47
C ARG A 371 -11.61 5.87 -13.24
N TYR A 372 -11.07 4.99 -14.08
CA TYR A 372 -11.88 4.22 -15.03
C TYR A 372 -12.12 2.77 -14.60
N ILE A 373 -11.31 2.22 -13.69
CA ILE A 373 -11.42 0.83 -13.23
C ILE A 373 -11.81 0.78 -11.75
N GLU A 374 -11.17 1.52 -10.85
CA GLU A 374 -11.52 1.44 -9.42
C GLU A 374 -12.80 2.23 -9.09
N PHE A 375 -12.79 3.52 -9.38
CA PHE A 375 -13.80 4.49 -8.95
C PHE A 375 -15.25 4.11 -9.30
N PRO A 376 -15.55 3.55 -10.49
CA PRO A 376 -16.92 3.13 -10.82
C PRO A 376 -17.50 2.12 -9.82
N PHE A 377 -16.66 1.26 -9.24
CA PHE A 377 -17.08 0.22 -8.30
C PHE A 377 -17.12 0.72 -6.86
N LEU A 378 -16.37 1.77 -6.52
CA LEU A 378 -16.43 2.43 -5.21
C LEU A 378 -17.77 3.13 -4.97
N GLY A 379 -18.62 3.22 -5.99
CA GLY A 379 -19.98 3.72 -5.88
C GLY A 379 -20.02 5.22 -5.66
N GLY A 380 -19.33 5.99 -6.50
CA GLY A 380 -19.48 7.46 -6.66
C GLY A 380 -19.70 8.20 -5.33
N SER A 381 -18.86 7.93 -4.34
CA SER A 381 -19.14 8.30 -2.95
C SER A 381 -18.42 9.59 -2.57
N VAL A 382 -18.95 10.70 -3.08
CA VAL A 382 -18.93 12.00 -2.37
C VAL A 382 -20.26 12.72 -2.57
N SER A 383 -20.80 12.73 -3.80
CA SER A 383 -21.94 13.62 -4.12
C SER A 383 -23.27 13.22 -3.46
N LYS A 384 -23.36 12.06 -2.82
CA LYS A 384 -24.57 11.65 -2.08
C LYS A 384 -24.57 12.03 -0.60
N GLN A 385 -23.48 12.55 -0.05
CA GLN A 385 -23.43 13.02 1.34
C GLN A 385 -23.36 14.55 1.49
N SER A 386 -23.34 15.29 0.38
CA SER A 386 -23.23 16.76 0.38
C SER A 386 -24.47 17.49 -0.16
N ALA A 387 -25.65 16.85 -0.20
CA ALA A 387 -26.88 17.61 -0.40
C ALA A 387 -27.20 18.35 0.92
N PRO A 388 -27.23 19.69 0.94
CA PRO A 388 -27.75 20.41 2.09
C PRO A 388 -29.25 20.14 2.15
N THR A 389 -29.72 19.55 3.25
CA THR A 389 -31.11 19.71 3.67
C THR A 389 -31.27 21.17 4.11
N GLU A 390 -31.52 22.08 3.17
CA GLU A 390 -32.02 23.42 3.44
C GLU A 390 -33.52 23.46 3.14
N ALA A 391 -34.32 23.59 4.19
CA ALA A 391 -35.32 24.64 4.34
C ALA A 391 -36.05 24.46 5.69
N GLY A 392 -35.62 25.22 6.70
CA GLY A 392 -36.54 25.68 7.74
C GLY A 392 -37.46 26.76 7.15
N PRO A 393 -38.57 27.09 7.82
CA PRO A 393 -38.58 28.32 8.64
C PRO A 393 -39.48 28.14 9.88
N ALA A 394 -39.56 29.00 10.90
CA ALA A 394 -38.82 30.15 11.36
C ALA A 394 -39.21 30.31 12.85
N VAL A 395 -38.33 30.93 13.63
CA VAL A 395 -38.64 31.43 14.97
C VAL A 395 -39.78 32.46 14.91
N ARG A 396 -40.74 32.38 15.84
CA ARG A 396 -41.40 33.57 16.39
C ARG A 396 -41.63 33.41 17.89
N VAL A 397 -41.01 34.36 18.61
CA VAL A 397 -41.27 34.94 19.94
C VAL A 397 -41.42 33.97 21.12
#